data_AF-A0A1M6ASL0-F1
#
_entry.id   AF-A0A1M6ASL0-F1
#
_cell.length_a   1.000
_cell.length_b   1.000
_cell.length_c   1.000
_cell.angle_alpha   90.00
_cell.angle_beta   90.00
_cell.angle_gamma   90.00
#
_symmetry.space_group_name_H-M   'P 1'
#
loop_
_entity.id
_entity.type
_entity.pdbx_description
1 polymer ?
#
loop_
_entity_poly.entity_id
_entity_poly.type
_entity_poly.pdbx_seq_one_letter_code
_entity_poly.pdbx_strand_id
1 'polypeptide(L)'
;MKLLRQLLILVFILGITGVSYAQKPKEVAKERKEQRKEKREEMKAKKEEMKEEMKAKKGEIKEVKKELKEGKKAILGEHHEKMKEMTAEEKKAYLEANPELKEKLNAYKESTKEKRKELKEKRVAFKNEKANAIQDRIENKKERLVFMENRNTKGNDKIQKTKERLLAKKEAGEITEEEYTAKMEKVAKVEEKLKKHQERVTKIKSGISKGEEKLIKLNTEKKEN
;
A
#
# COMPACT_ATOMS: atom_id res chain seq x y z
N MET A 1 -59.63 -22.89 -33.12
CA MET A 1 -58.36 -23.67 -33.14
C MET A 1 -57.13 -22.86 -33.60
N LYS A 2 -57.18 -22.08 -34.69
CA LYS A 2 -55.99 -21.35 -35.21
C LYS A 2 -55.47 -20.23 -34.30
N LEU A 3 -56.35 -19.49 -33.62
CA LEU A 3 -55.97 -18.42 -32.68
C LEU A 3 -55.26 -18.94 -31.42
N LEU A 4 -55.68 -20.09 -30.88
CA LEU A 4 -55.05 -20.68 -29.68
C LEU A 4 -53.61 -21.15 -29.95
N ARG A 5 -53.34 -21.65 -31.18
CA ARG A 5 -51.99 -22.03 -31.62
C ARG A 5 -51.06 -20.83 -31.76
N GLN A 6 -51.53 -19.71 -32.30
CA GLN A 6 -50.73 -18.49 -32.43
C GLN A 6 -50.40 -17.89 -31.06
N LEU A 7 -51.33 -17.96 -30.10
CA LEU A 7 -51.13 -17.46 -28.75
C LEU A 7 -50.12 -18.31 -27.96
N LEU A 8 -50.15 -19.64 -28.12
CA LEU A 8 -49.14 -20.55 -27.56
C LEU A 8 -47.73 -20.33 -28.13
N ILE A 9 -47.62 -20.06 -29.43
CA ILE A 9 -46.33 -19.77 -30.09
C ILE A 9 -45.76 -18.43 -29.60
N LEU A 10 -46.60 -17.41 -29.43
CA LEU A 10 -46.17 -16.11 -28.87
C LEU A 10 -45.70 -16.20 -27.42
N VAL A 11 -46.38 -17.01 -26.59
CA VAL A 11 -45.97 -17.26 -25.20
C VAL A 11 -44.66 -18.06 -25.14
N PHE A 12 -44.41 -18.99 -26.06
CA PHE A 12 -43.15 -19.72 -26.15
C PHE A 12 -41.97 -18.82 -26.57
N ILE A 13 -42.18 -17.91 -27.53
CA ILE A 13 -41.14 -16.97 -27.99
C ILE A 13 -40.80 -15.93 -26.91
N LEU A 14 -41.82 -15.42 -26.18
CA LEU A 14 -41.63 -14.53 -25.04
C LEU A 14 -41.00 -15.24 -23.83
N GLY A 15 -41.32 -16.52 -23.62
CA GLY A 15 -40.73 -17.34 -22.55
C GLY A 15 -39.24 -17.65 -22.77
N ILE A 16 -38.83 -17.94 -24.01
CA ILE A 16 -37.42 -18.25 -24.34
C ILE A 16 -36.55 -16.98 -24.29
N THR A 17 -37.07 -15.82 -24.69
CA THR A 17 -36.35 -14.55 -24.62
C THR A 17 -36.20 -14.02 -23.19
N GLY A 18 -37.20 -14.23 -22.32
CA GLY A 18 -37.13 -13.85 -20.89
C GLY A 18 -36.11 -14.66 -20.08
N VAL A 19 -35.96 -15.96 -20.34
CA VAL A 19 -34.99 -16.82 -19.62
C VAL A 19 -33.54 -16.56 -20.06
N SER A 20 -33.33 -16.29 -21.35
CA SER A 20 -32.00 -16.02 -21.92
C SER A 20 -31.38 -14.69 -21.45
N TYR A 21 -32.20 -13.69 -21.09
CA TYR A 21 -31.73 -12.41 -20.55
C TYR A 21 -31.43 -12.46 -19.03
N ALA A 22 -32.01 -13.41 -18.29
CA ALA A 22 -31.80 -13.56 -16.86
C ALA A 22 -30.55 -14.40 -16.49
N GLN A 23 -30.04 -15.23 -17.41
CA GLN A 23 -28.80 -16.02 -17.22
C GLN A 23 -27.53 -15.19 -17.45
N LYS A 24 -27.50 -14.31 -18.46
CA LYS A 24 -26.38 -13.40 -18.75
C LYS A 24 -25.87 -12.58 -17.55
N PRO A 25 -26.70 -11.96 -16.69
CA PRO A 25 -26.19 -11.19 -15.55
C PRO A 25 -25.53 -12.05 -14.47
N LYS A 26 -25.92 -13.33 -14.32
CA LYS A 26 -25.29 -14.24 -13.35
C LYS A 26 -23.93 -14.73 -13.82
N GLU A 27 -23.80 -15.07 -15.10
CA GLU A 27 -22.52 -15.47 -15.71
C GLU A 27 -21.53 -14.30 -15.74
N VAL A 28 -21.96 -13.12 -16.19
CA VAL A 28 -21.15 -11.89 -16.16
C VAL A 28 -20.74 -11.52 -14.72
N ALA A 29 -21.62 -11.73 -13.74
CA ALA A 29 -21.27 -11.50 -12.33
C ALA A 29 -20.26 -12.52 -11.79
N LYS A 30 -20.32 -13.78 -12.24
CA LYS A 30 -19.37 -14.83 -11.87
C LYS A 30 -18.00 -14.57 -12.51
N GLU A 31 -17.98 -14.25 -13.79
CA GLU A 31 -16.77 -13.89 -14.55
C GLU A 31 -16.08 -12.66 -13.92
N ARG A 32 -16.82 -11.59 -13.61
CA ARG A 32 -16.27 -10.42 -12.89
C ARG A 32 -15.72 -10.76 -11.51
N LYS A 33 -16.29 -11.75 -10.81
CA LYS A 33 -15.77 -12.20 -9.51
C LYS A 33 -14.46 -12.96 -9.68
N GLU A 34 -14.36 -13.82 -10.69
CA GLU A 34 -13.15 -14.57 -11.03
C GLU A 34 -12.04 -13.62 -11.47
N GLN A 35 -12.30 -12.72 -12.41
CA GLN A 35 -11.34 -11.68 -12.84
C GLN A 35 -10.84 -10.82 -11.66
N ARG A 36 -11.70 -10.50 -10.70
CA ARG A 36 -11.28 -9.77 -9.48
C ARG A 36 -10.44 -10.61 -8.54
N LYS A 37 -10.67 -11.92 -8.45
CA LYS A 37 -9.85 -12.84 -7.66
C LYS A 37 -8.47 -12.97 -8.30
N GLU A 38 -8.41 -13.22 -9.60
CA GLU A 38 -7.16 -13.30 -10.37
C GLU A 38 -6.34 -12.02 -10.22
N LYS A 39 -6.93 -10.84 -10.48
CA LYS A 39 -6.24 -9.55 -10.27
C LYS A 39 -5.74 -9.36 -8.84
N ARG A 40 -6.48 -9.87 -7.85
CA ARG A 40 -6.07 -9.77 -6.43
C ARG A 40 -4.92 -10.70 -6.12
N GLU A 41 -4.89 -11.89 -6.70
CA GLU A 41 -3.79 -12.85 -6.56
C GLU A 41 -2.54 -12.36 -7.28
N GLU A 42 -2.69 -11.85 -8.50
CA GLU A 42 -1.60 -11.21 -9.26
C GLU A 42 -0.98 -10.04 -8.48
N MET A 43 -1.80 -9.13 -7.93
CA MET A 43 -1.30 -8.02 -7.10
C MET A 43 -0.61 -8.51 -5.81
N LYS A 44 -1.06 -9.63 -5.23
CA LYS A 44 -0.39 -10.21 -4.05
C LYS A 44 0.96 -10.80 -4.43
N ALA A 45 1.03 -11.55 -5.53
CA ALA A 45 2.25 -12.14 -6.05
C ALA A 45 3.29 -11.05 -6.35
N LYS A 46 2.91 -10.02 -7.13
CA LYS A 46 3.77 -8.86 -7.41
C LYS A 46 4.28 -8.16 -6.15
N LYS A 47 3.44 -8.07 -5.12
CA LYS A 47 3.83 -7.45 -3.85
C LYS A 47 4.84 -8.30 -3.07
N GLU A 48 4.69 -9.61 -3.05
CA GLU A 48 5.66 -10.50 -2.40
C GLU A 48 6.97 -10.54 -3.19
N GLU A 49 6.90 -10.58 -4.53
CA GLU A 49 8.06 -10.50 -5.41
C GLU A 49 8.88 -9.22 -5.16
N MET A 50 8.23 -8.05 -5.20
CA MET A 50 8.87 -6.77 -4.90
C MET A 50 9.48 -6.74 -3.48
N LYS A 51 8.85 -7.41 -2.52
CA LYS A 51 9.33 -7.47 -1.13
C LYS A 51 10.57 -8.36 -1.01
N GLU A 52 10.61 -9.49 -1.70
CA GLU A 52 11.79 -10.36 -1.73
C GLU A 52 12.94 -9.71 -2.50
N GLU A 53 12.67 -9.05 -3.63
CA GLU A 53 13.69 -8.28 -4.37
C GLU A 53 14.32 -7.19 -3.50
N MET A 54 13.50 -6.42 -2.77
CA MET A 54 14.00 -5.40 -1.83
C MET A 54 14.81 -6.00 -0.67
N LYS A 55 14.52 -7.22 -0.23
CA LYS A 55 15.34 -7.91 0.78
C LYS A 55 16.67 -8.37 0.19
N ALA A 56 16.66 -8.93 -1.02
CA ALA A 56 17.85 -9.37 -1.73
C ALA A 56 18.83 -8.20 -1.95
N LYS A 57 18.36 -7.09 -2.54
CA LYS A 57 19.16 -5.87 -2.72
C LYS A 57 19.76 -5.36 -1.40
N LYS A 58 18.98 -5.41 -0.31
CA LYS A 58 19.47 -5.03 1.02
C LYS A 58 20.53 -6.00 1.56
N GLY A 59 20.41 -7.29 1.25
CA GLY A 59 21.38 -8.33 1.58
C GLY A 59 22.72 -8.08 0.89
N GLU A 60 22.70 -7.92 -0.43
CA GLU A 60 23.88 -7.63 -1.25
C GLU A 60 24.63 -6.37 -0.76
N ILE A 61 23.89 -5.28 -0.50
CA ILE A 61 24.48 -4.03 0.04
C ILE A 61 25.17 -4.29 1.40
N LYS A 62 24.61 -5.16 2.24
CA LYS A 62 25.20 -5.49 3.54
C LYS A 62 26.45 -6.36 3.39
N GLU A 63 26.44 -7.33 2.49
CA GLU A 63 27.57 -8.22 2.23
C GLU A 63 28.76 -7.45 1.69
N VAL A 64 28.57 -6.65 0.62
CA VAL A 64 29.64 -5.79 0.07
C VAL A 64 30.18 -4.83 1.13
N LYS A 65 29.31 -4.27 1.98
CA LYS A 65 29.74 -3.41 3.09
C LYS A 65 30.55 -4.19 4.15
N LYS A 66 30.21 -5.45 4.40
CA LYS A 66 30.91 -6.32 5.36
C LYS A 66 32.29 -6.69 4.81
N GLU A 67 32.38 -7.13 3.55
CA GLU A 67 33.64 -7.43 2.87
C GLU A 67 34.60 -6.22 2.90
N LEU A 68 34.11 -5.02 2.57
CA LEU A 68 34.93 -3.81 2.59
C LEU A 68 35.48 -3.48 3.98
N LYS A 69 34.69 -3.78 5.04
CA LYS A 69 35.11 -3.60 6.44
C LYS A 69 36.10 -4.67 6.87
N GLU A 70 35.88 -5.92 6.51
CA GLU A 70 36.74 -7.04 6.85
C GLU A 70 38.09 -6.94 6.15
N GLY A 71 38.13 -6.59 4.86
CA GLY A 71 39.38 -6.33 4.15
C GLY A 71 40.18 -5.17 4.77
N LYS A 72 39.51 -4.10 5.20
CA LYS A 72 40.16 -3.03 5.97
C LYS A 72 40.70 -3.54 7.31
N LYS A 73 39.92 -4.36 8.03
CA LYS A 73 40.32 -4.92 9.32
C LYS A 73 41.50 -5.88 9.19
N ALA A 74 41.54 -6.69 8.13
CA ALA A 74 42.64 -7.61 7.84
C ALA A 74 43.97 -6.86 7.61
N ILE A 75 43.93 -5.74 6.88
CA ILE A 75 45.11 -4.88 6.70
C ILE A 75 45.55 -4.24 8.01
N LEU A 76 44.59 -3.85 8.85
CA LEU A 76 44.88 -3.25 10.15
C LEU A 76 45.44 -4.26 11.15
N GLY A 77 45.06 -5.54 11.07
CA GLY A 77 45.56 -6.58 11.97
C GLY A 77 45.55 -6.17 13.44
N GLU A 78 46.69 -6.31 14.12
CA GLU A 78 46.91 -5.90 15.51
C GLU A 78 46.86 -4.38 15.72
N HIS A 79 47.17 -3.58 14.70
CA HIS A 79 47.03 -2.12 14.75
C HIS A 79 45.56 -1.70 14.88
N HIS A 80 44.59 -2.56 14.53
CA HIS A 80 43.18 -2.25 14.70
C HIS A 80 42.81 -2.03 16.17
N GLU A 81 43.26 -2.90 17.08
CA GLU A 81 42.95 -2.81 18.51
C GLU A 81 43.64 -1.59 19.13
N LYS A 82 44.92 -1.36 18.81
CA LYS A 82 45.66 -0.16 19.26
C LYS A 82 44.98 1.13 18.82
N MET A 83 44.43 1.15 17.60
CA MET A 83 43.70 2.31 17.09
C MET A 83 42.24 2.41 17.58
N LYS A 84 41.63 1.44 18.27
CA LYS A 84 40.23 1.61 18.69
C LYS A 84 40.07 2.73 19.71
N GLU A 85 41.01 2.83 20.64
CA GLU A 85 40.97 3.74 21.80
C GLU A 85 41.58 5.12 21.48
N MET A 86 42.33 5.23 20.38
CA MET A 86 42.92 6.48 19.93
C MET A 86 41.87 7.46 19.36
N THR A 87 42.09 8.75 19.61
CA THR A 87 41.43 9.87 18.94
C THR A 87 41.77 9.92 17.45
N ALA A 88 41.06 10.75 16.68
CA ALA A 88 41.33 10.90 15.24
C ALA A 88 42.73 11.45 14.95
N GLU A 89 43.25 12.32 15.82
CA GLU A 89 44.57 12.93 15.71
C GLU A 89 45.68 11.93 16.02
N GLU A 90 45.51 11.14 17.10
CA GLU A 90 46.43 10.06 17.46
C GLU A 90 46.48 8.97 16.38
N LYS A 91 45.33 8.61 15.78
CA LYS A 91 45.29 7.68 14.63
C LYS A 91 46.11 8.19 13.46
N LYS A 92 46.06 9.50 13.19
CA LYS A 92 46.79 10.10 12.07
C LYS A 92 48.29 10.10 12.34
N ALA A 93 48.70 10.51 13.54
CA ALA A 93 50.10 10.45 13.97
C ALA A 93 50.64 9.01 13.96
N TYR A 94 49.85 8.04 14.42
CA TYR A 94 50.20 6.62 14.38
C TYR A 94 50.40 6.10 12.95
N LEU A 95 49.55 6.50 12.00
CA LEU A 95 49.73 6.14 10.58
C LEU A 95 50.93 6.85 9.94
N GLU A 96 51.29 8.05 10.38
CA GLU A 96 52.51 8.73 9.94
C GLU A 96 53.77 8.05 10.47
N ALA A 97 53.74 7.54 11.71
CA ALA A 97 54.80 6.73 12.30
C ALA A 97 54.89 5.30 11.71
N ASN A 98 53.87 4.83 10.99
CA ASN A 98 53.82 3.50 10.37
C ASN A 98 53.58 3.61 8.85
N PRO A 99 54.61 4.03 8.07
CA PRO A 99 54.46 4.32 6.64
C PRO A 99 54.00 3.11 5.82
N GLU A 100 54.47 1.90 6.13
CA GLU A 100 54.06 0.67 5.44
C GLU A 100 52.56 0.38 5.62
N LEU A 101 52.02 0.60 6.82
CA LEU A 101 50.59 0.42 7.10
C LEU A 101 49.76 1.46 6.35
N LYS A 102 50.24 2.72 6.32
CA LYS A 102 49.62 3.81 5.58
C LYS A 102 49.58 3.51 4.08
N GLU A 103 50.65 2.98 3.51
CA GLU A 103 50.72 2.58 2.11
C GLU A 103 49.75 1.42 1.80
N LYS A 104 49.73 0.36 2.62
CA LYS A 104 48.77 -0.75 2.47
C LYS A 104 47.32 -0.30 2.54
N LEU A 105 46.98 0.62 3.44
CA LEU A 105 45.63 1.20 3.55
C LEU A 105 45.25 2.06 2.34
N ASN A 106 46.20 2.82 1.80
CA ASN A 106 45.99 3.63 0.60
C ASN A 106 45.81 2.75 -0.65
N ALA A 107 46.66 1.73 -0.82
CA ALA A 107 46.52 0.75 -1.90
C ALA A 107 45.17 0.03 -1.84
N TYR A 108 44.70 -0.34 -0.64
CA TYR A 108 43.36 -0.89 -0.46
C TYR A 108 42.25 0.11 -0.76
N LYS A 109 42.43 1.37 -0.40
CA LYS A 109 41.46 2.43 -0.70
C LYS A 109 41.31 2.64 -2.21
N GLU A 110 42.42 2.66 -2.96
CA GLU A 110 42.39 2.81 -4.42
C GLU A 110 41.86 1.55 -5.11
N SER A 111 42.32 0.35 -4.71
CA SER A 111 41.81 -0.91 -5.29
C SER A 111 40.33 -1.18 -5.01
N THR A 112 39.78 -0.63 -3.91
CA THR A 112 38.35 -0.73 -3.59
C THR A 112 37.53 0.50 -3.97
N LYS A 113 38.13 1.48 -4.66
CA LYS A 113 37.47 2.75 -4.99
C LYS A 113 36.22 2.56 -5.84
N GLU A 114 36.30 1.75 -6.88
CA GLU A 114 35.16 1.45 -7.76
C GLU A 114 34.08 0.67 -6.99
N LYS A 115 34.45 -0.37 -6.22
CA LYS A 115 33.50 -1.10 -5.35
C LYS A 115 32.78 -0.18 -4.36
N ARG A 116 33.47 0.84 -3.82
CA ARG A 116 32.86 1.83 -2.92
C ARG A 116 31.92 2.78 -3.64
N LYS A 117 32.23 3.19 -4.88
CA LYS A 117 31.33 3.99 -5.72
C LYS A 117 30.06 3.21 -6.06
N GLU A 118 30.23 1.98 -6.55
CA GLU A 118 29.12 1.08 -6.87
C GLU A 118 28.23 0.82 -5.65
N LEU A 119 28.83 0.60 -4.47
CA LEU A 119 28.08 0.46 -3.22
C LEU A 119 27.28 1.74 -2.87
N LYS A 120 27.83 2.93 -3.12
CA LYS A 120 27.10 4.18 -2.90
C LYS A 120 25.92 4.29 -3.86
N GLU A 121 26.12 4.00 -5.14
CA GLU A 121 25.08 4.01 -6.16
C GLU A 121 23.96 3.02 -5.82
N LYS A 122 24.31 1.76 -5.49
CA LYS A 122 23.36 0.74 -5.02
C LYS A 122 22.58 1.19 -3.78
N ARG A 123 23.23 1.85 -2.82
CA ARG A 123 22.55 2.40 -1.63
C ARG A 123 21.57 3.53 -1.98
N VAL A 124 21.94 4.43 -2.88
CA VAL A 124 21.07 5.53 -3.32
C VAL A 124 19.89 4.98 -4.10
N ALA A 125 20.13 4.09 -5.07
CA ALA A 125 19.08 3.41 -5.84
C ALA A 125 18.09 2.69 -4.91
N PHE A 126 18.59 1.89 -3.95
CA PHE A 126 17.75 1.21 -2.97
C PHE A 126 16.91 2.16 -2.11
N LYS A 127 17.49 3.29 -1.66
CA LYS A 127 16.75 4.32 -0.92
C LYS A 127 15.67 4.98 -1.79
N ASN A 128 15.95 5.21 -3.07
CA ASN A 128 14.99 5.79 -4.02
C ASN A 128 13.83 4.82 -4.29
N GLU A 129 14.12 3.56 -4.62
CA GLU A 129 13.10 2.52 -4.80
C GLU A 129 12.20 2.39 -3.57
N LYS A 130 12.80 2.38 -2.37
CA LYS A 130 12.03 2.32 -1.11
C LYS A 130 11.12 3.55 -0.91
N ALA A 131 11.60 4.73 -1.27
CA ALA A 131 10.82 5.96 -1.17
C ALA A 131 9.65 5.94 -2.15
N ASN A 132 9.90 5.59 -3.42
CA ASN A 132 8.87 5.46 -4.46
C ASN A 132 7.80 4.45 -4.02
N ALA A 133 8.20 3.27 -3.54
CA ALA A 133 7.27 2.26 -3.05
C ALA A 133 6.41 2.72 -1.85
N ILE A 134 6.89 3.69 -1.07
CA ILE A 134 6.09 4.31 0.01
C ILE A 134 5.16 5.36 -0.56
N GLN A 135 5.64 6.19 -1.49
CA GLN A 135 4.85 7.19 -2.19
C GLN A 135 3.67 6.55 -2.93
N ASP A 136 3.90 5.52 -3.73
CA ASP A 136 2.83 4.79 -4.43
C ASP A 136 1.76 4.27 -3.47
N ARG A 137 2.19 3.77 -2.29
CA ARG A 137 1.25 3.30 -1.25
C ARG A 137 0.47 4.44 -0.60
N ILE A 138 1.03 5.64 -0.52
CA ILE A 138 0.34 6.83 -0.01
C ILE A 138 -0.70 7.28 -1.03
N GLU A 139 -0.31 7.40 -2.31
CA GLU A 139 -1.19 7.82 -3.40
C GLU A 139 -2.40 6.89 -3.54
N ASN A 140 -2.16 5.57 -3.58
CA ASN A 140 -3.23 4.56 -3.58
C ASN A 140 -4.19 4.68 -2.38
N LYS A 141 -3.68 5.06 -1.20
CA LYS A 141 -4.53 5.30 -0.02
C LYS A 141 -5.31 6.61 -0.14
N LYS A 142 -4.72 7.67 -0.71
CA LYS A 142 -5.40 8.96 -0.95
C LYS A 142 -6.56 8.79 -1.93
N GLU A 143 -6.36 8.08 -3.03
CA GLU A 143 -7.45 7.77 -3.98
C GLU A 143 -8.58 6.99 -3.31
N ARG A 144 -8.23 5.95 -2.54
CA ARG A 144 -9.22 5.18 -1.78
C ARG A 144 -9.95 6.02 -0.74
N LEU A 145 -9.26 6.97 -0.11
CA LEU A 145 -9.83 7.88 0.87
C LEU A 145 -10.91 8.75 0.22
N VAL A 146 -10.60 9.39 -0.91
CA VAL A 146 -11.55 10.22 -1.68
C VAL A 146 -12.79 9.41 -2.06
N PHE A 147 -12.60 8.18 -2.55
CA PHE A 147 -13.73 7.29 -2.87
C PHE A 147 -14.61 7.01 -1.64
N MET A 148 -14.01 6.77 -0.48
CA MET A 148 -14.75 6.46 0.74
C MET A 148 -15.44 7.70 1.33
N GLU A 149 -14.83 8.87 1.25
CA GLU A 149 -15.44 10.14 1.67
C GLU A 149 -16.66 10.46 0.80
N ASN A 150 -16.54 10.34 -0.53
CA ASN A 150 -17.67 10.51 -1.45
C ASN A 150 -18.81 9.51 -1.21
N ARG A 151 -18.49 8.30 -0.75
CA ARG A 151 -19.51 7.32 -0.37
C ARG A 151 -20.19 7.67 0.95
N ASN A 152 -19.44 8.26 1.89
CA ASN A 152 -19.99 8.72 3.18
C ASN A 152 -20.97 9.88 2.99
N THR A 153 -20.59 10.89 2.21
CA THR A 153 -21.45 12.05 1.93
C THR A 153 -22.77 11.61 1.30
N LYS A 154 -22.70 10.83 0.21
CA LYS A 154 -23.89 10.25 -0.44
C LYS A 154 -24.72 9.36 0.48
N GLY A 155 -24.08 8.68 1.43
CA GLY A 155 -24.75 7.85 2.44
C GLY A 155 -25.56 8.70 3.42
N ASN A 156 -24.93 9.74 3.97
CA ASN A 156 -25.56 10.71 4.86
C ASN A 156 -26.76 11.38 4.18
N ASP A 157 -26.59 11.88 2.95
CA ASP A 157 -27.66 12.56 2.21
C ASP A 157 -28.89 11.66 2.02
N LYS A 158 -28.67 10.37 1.71
CA LYS A 158 -29.76 9.40 1.54
C LYS A 158 -30.46 9.09 2.85
N ILE A 159 -29.71 8.99 3.95
CA ILE A 159 -30.27 8.77 5.29
C ILE A 159 -31.15 9.96 5.67
N GLN A 160 -30.62 11.18 5.53
CA GLN A 160 -31.35 12.40 5.86
C GLN A 160 -32.64 12.52 5.04
N LYS A 161 -32.56 12.36 3.71
CA LYS A 161 -33.76 12.34 2.83
C LYS A 161 -34.77 11.25 3.21
N THR A 162 -34.30 10.12 3.72
CA THR A 162 -35.18 9.04 4.19
C THR A 162 -35.88 9.43 5.48
N LYS A 163 -35.16 10.05 6.44
CA LYS A 163 -35.76 10.57 7.68
C LYS A 163 -36.83 11.61 7.38
N GLU A 164 -36.52 12.58 6.52
CA GLU A 164 -37.47 13.63 6.10
C GLU A 164 -38.72 13.04 5.45
N ARG A 165 -38.57 12.06 4.55
CA ARG A 165 -39.71 11.35 3.94
C ARG A 165 -40.55 10.56 4.93
N LEU A 166 -39.91 9.89 5.90
CA LEU A 166 -40.62 9.14 6.93
C LEU A 166 -41.41 10.09 7.85
N LEU A 167 -40.81 11.22 8.21
CA LEU A 167 -41.48 12.25 9.00
C LEU A 167 -42.70 12.82 8.26
N ALA A 168 -42.53 13.21 6.99
CA ALA A 168 -43.64 13.72 6.18
C ALA A 168 -44.79 12.71 6.01
N LYS A 169 -44.48 11.42 5.84
CA LYS A 169 -45.50 10.35 5.78
C LYS A 169 -46.24 10.17 7.10
N LYS A 170 -45.52 10.30 8.23
CA LYS A 170 -46.11 10.24 9.56
C LYS A 170 -47.05 11.43 9.79
N GLU A 171 -46.60 12.64 9.45
CA GLU A 171 -47.40 13.88 9.56
C GLU A 171 -48.64 13.86 8.66
N ALA A 172 -48.53 13.29 7.45
CA ALA A 172 -49.65 13.10 6.54
C ALA A 172 -50.61 11.96 6.96
N GLY A 173 -50.30 11.21 8.02
CA GLY A 173 -51.09 10.07 8.48
C GLY A 173 -51.04 8.85 7.54
N GLU A 174 -50.11 8.81 6.58
CA GLU A 174 -49.94 7.70 5.65
C GLU A 174 -49.36 6.45 6.33
N ILE A 175 -48.70 6.62 7.48
CA ILE A 175 -48.10 5.54 8.27
C ILE A 175 -48.42 5.75 9.75
N THR A 176 -48.57 4.65 10.48
CA THR A 176 -48.80 4.69 11.94
C THR A 176 -47.51 4.99 12.70
N GLU A 177 -47.64 5.33 13.99
CA GLU A 177 -46.50 5.53 14.89
C GLU A 177 -45.60 4.29 14.98
N GLU A 178 -46.22 3.12 15.06
CA GLU A 178 -45.53 1.82 15.12
C GLU A 178 -44.72 1.57 13.84
N GLU A 179 -45.32 1.83 12.66
CA GLU A 179 -44.62 1.71 11.39
C GLU A 179 -43.48 2.72 11.23
N TYR A 180 -43.68 3.96 11.67
CA TYR A 180 -42.65 4.98 11.67
C TYR A 180 -41.45 4.54 12.53
N THR A 181 -41.72 4.06 13.74
CA THR A 181 -40.69 3.58 14.67
C THR A 181 -39.90 2.42 14.07
N ALA A 182 -40.58 1.41 13.53
CA ALA A 182 -39.94 0.27 12.87
C ALA A 182 -39.10 0.66 11.64
N LYS A 183 -39.52 1.67 10.87
CA LYS A 183 -38.76 2.20 9.74
C LYS A 183 -37.54 3.03 10.22
N MET A 184 -37.69 3.80 11.29
CA MET A 184 -36.59 4.56 11.90
C MET A 184 -35.52 3.66 12.52
N GLU A 185 -35.89 2.51 13.10
CA GLU A 185 -34.91 1.51 13.54
C GLU A 185 -34.05 0.97 12.38
N LYS A 186 -34.65 0.77 11.20
CA LYS A 186 -33.91 0.38 9.99
C LYS A 186 -32.95 1.48 9.57
N VAL A 187 -33.35 2.75 9.65
CA VAL A 187 -32.48 3.90 9.40
C VAL A 187 -31.31 3.93 10.39
N ALA A 188 -31.57 3.74 11.69
CA ALA A 188 -30.54 3.69 12.72
C ALA A 188 -29.50 2.57 12.46
N LYS A 189 -29.93 1.39 12.01
CA LYS A 189 -29.03 0.30 11.59
C LYS A 189 -28.15 0.68 10.40
N VAL A 190 -28.64 1.52 9.48
CA VAL A 190 -27.84 2.04 8.35
C VAL A 190 -26.86 3.11 8.83
N GLU A 191 -27.26 3.97 9.76
CA GLU A 191 -26.39 4.96 10.39
C GLU A 191 -25.22 4.30 11.13
N GLU A 192 -25.47 3.21 11.86
CA GLU A 192 -24.42 2.45 12.55
C GLU A 192 -23.39 1.88 11.55
N LYS A 193 -23.87 1.35 10.42
CA LYS A 193 -22.99 0.87 9.33
C LYS A 193 -22.17 2.01 8.72
N LEU A 194 -22.77 3.20 8.60
CA LEU A 194 -22.10 4.39 8.09
C LEU A 194 -21.03 4.90 9.06
N LYS A 195 -21.31 4.89 10.37
CA LYS A 195 -20.32 5.19 11.43
C LYS A 195 -19.11 4.27 11.37
N LYS A 196 -19.33 2.95 11.23
CA LYS A 196 -18.24 1.97 11.00
C LYS A 196 -17.44 2.27 9.73
N HIS A 197 -18.06 2.84 8.70
CA HIS A 197 -17.36 3.25 7.49
C HIS A 197 -16.54 4.54 7.71
N GLN A 198 -17.06 5.50 8.48
CA GLN A 198 -16.31 6.71 8.91
C GLN A 198 -15.08 6.35 9.75
N GLU A 199 -15.16 5.38 10.65
CA GLU A 199 -14.01 4.86 11.41
C GLU A 199 -12.92 4.27 10.49
N ARG A 200 -13.32 3.63 9.38
CA ARG A 200 -12.35 3.16 8.38
C ARG A 200 -11.69 4.31 7.63
N VAL A 201 -12.43 5.39 7.35
CA VAL A 201 -11.89 6.62 6.75
C VAL A 201 -10.84 7.25 7.67
N THR A 202 -11.11 7.39 8.96
CA THR A 202 -10.14 7.94 9.93
C THR A 202 -8.90 7.05 10.07
N LYS A 203 -9.06 5.72 10.04
CA LYS A 203 -7.94 4.77 10.01
C LYS A 203 -7.08 4.91 8.74
N ILE A 204 -7.69 5.18 7.59
CA ILE A 204 -6.94 5.43 6.35
C ILE A 204 -6.18 6.76 6.44
N LYS A 205 -6.79 7.84 6.94
CA LYS A 205 -6.13 9.14 7.15
C LYS A 205 -4.89 9.01 8.03
N SER A 206 -5.02 8.39 9.21
CA SER A 206 -3.86 8.16 10.08
C SER A 206 -2.79 7.27 9.43
N GLY A 207 -3.20 6.31 8.61
CA GLY A 207 -2.30 5.47 7.82
C GLY A 207 -1.59 6.19 6.66
N ILE A 208 -2.13 7.31 6.16
CA ILE A 208 -1.50 8.20 5.19
C ILE A 208 -0.46 9.07 5.90
N SER A 209 -0.81 9.73 7.00
CA SER A 209 0.11 10.58 7.78
C SER A 209 1.35 9.81 8.22
N LYS A 210 1.18 8.58 8.76
CA LYS A 210 2.31 7.70 9.10
C LYS A 210 3.17 7.31 7.89
N GLY A 211 2.60 7.28 6.69
CA GLY A 211 3.34 7.05 5.45
C GLY A 211 4.17 8.27 5.07
N GLU A 212 3.56 9.45 5.13
CA GLU A 212 4.21 10.74 4.83
C GLU A 212 5.38 10.99 5.78
N GLU A 213 5.22 10.74 7.09
CA GLU A 213 6.32 10.80 8.06
C GLU A 213 7.50 9.89 7.69
N LYS A 214 7.22 8.66 7.23
CA LYS A 214 8.27 7.72 6.79
C LYS A 214 8.98 8.22 5.53
N LEU A 215 8.24 8.83 4.62
CA LEU A 215 8.81 9.39 3.39
C LEU A 215 9.72 10.58 3.70
N ILE A 216 9.30 11.45 4.62
CA ILE A 216 10.13 12.56 5.12
C ILE A 216 11.44 12.03 5.72
N LYS A 217 11.37 11.05 6.62
CA LYS A 217 12.57 10.43 7.24
C LYS A 217 13.53 9.84 6.21
N LEU A 218 13.02 9.15 5.18
CA LEU A 218 13.87 8.62 4.12
C LEU A 218 14.51 9.73 3.27
N ASN A 219 13.81 10.83 3.05
CA ASN A 219 14.33 11.96 2.28
C ASN A 219 15.34 12.80 3.08
N THR A 220 15.20 12.92 4.41
CA THR A 220 16.24 13.53 5.27
C THR A 220 17.49 12.65 5.32
N GLU A 221 17.33 11.33 5.48
CA GLU A 221 18.44 10.36 5.44
C GLU A 221 19.18 10.34 4.08
N LYS A 222 18.56 10.81 2.99
CA LYS A 222 19.23 10.98 1.68
C LYS A 222 20.16 12.20 1.64
N LYS A 223 19.85 13.27 2.39
CA LYS A 223 20.62 14.53 2.37
C LYS A 223 21.88 14.49 3.25
N GLU A 224 21.94 13.59 4.23
CA GLU A 224 23.04 13.51 5.21
C GLU A 224 24.18 12.53 4.83
N ASN A 225 24.20 11.96 3.62
CA ASN A 225 25.27 11.03 3.16
C ASN A 225 25.79 11.40 1.77
#